data_AF-E0D3Z4-F1
#
_entry.id   AF-E0D3Z4-F1
#
_cell.length_a   1.000
_cell.length_b   1.000
_cell.length_c   1.000
_cell.angle_alpha   90.00
_cell.angle_beta   90.00
_cell.angle_gamma   90.00
#
_symmetry.space_group_name_H-M   'P 1'
#
loop_
_entity.id
_entity.type
_entity.pdbx_description
1 polymer ?
#
loop_
_entity_poly.entity_id
_entity_poly.type
_entity_poly.pdbx_seq_one_letter_code
_entity_poly.pdbx_strand_id
1 'polypeptide(L)'
;HSTISFHQTDSHGATVELAMQWNDSFYENIVCFTNNIRQRDGGSHLQGYRSAVTRAITKYTKDHFPKNNINYNGDDIREGLSCVLSLKLPDPKFASQTKDKLVSPEARAIVEGIVYEKLVEWLEHRPSEGKKIIAKITESALAREAARKARELTRRKSA
;
A
#
# COMPACT_ATOMS: atom_id res chain seq x y z
N HIS A 1 11.24 -5.18 -10.05
CA HIS A 1 11.09 -3.83 -10.64
C HIS A 1 12.02 -2.88 -9.87
N SER A 2 12.34 -1.70 -10.38
CA SER A 2 13.17 -0.70 -9.69
C SER A 2 12.46 -0.17 -8.44
N THR A 3 13.23 0.24 -7.42
CA THR A 3 12.65 0.75 -6.17
C THR A 3 11.86 2.03 -6.42
N ILE A 4 10.64 2.08 -5.89
CA ILE A 4 9.81 3.28 -5.91
C ILE A 4 10.23 4.10 -4.70
N SER A 5 10.80 5.28 -4.91
CA SER A 5 11.20 6.15 -3.80
C SER A 5 10.93 7.61 -4.12
N PHE A 6 10.49 8.36 -3.10
CA PHE A 6 10.26 9.79 -3.20
C PHE A 6 10.36 10.46 -1.83
N HIS A 7 10.60 11.77 -1.89
CA HIS A 7 10.57 12.70 -0.77
C HIS A 7 9.67 13.85 -1.20
N GLN A 8 8.62 14.14 -0.43
CA GLN A 8 7.71 15.23 -0.72
C GLN A 8 7.29 15.94 0.56
N THR A 9 7.34 17.28 0.53
CA THR A 9 6.81 18.14 1.59
C THR A 9 5.48 18.73 1.13
N ASP A 10 4.49 18.74 2.02
CA ASP A 10 3.20 19.36 1.79
C ASP A 10 3.24 20.87 2.10
N SER A 11 2.16 21.58 1.80
CA SER A 11 2.06 23.03 2.04
C SER A 11 2.06 23.42 3.52
N HIS A 12 1.87 22.47 4.44
CA HIS A 12 1.81 22.69 5.88
C HIS A 12 3.13 22.30 6.58
N GLY A 13 4.16 21.94 5.82
CA GLY A 13 5.50 21.61 6.33
C GLY A 13 5.64 20.16 6.82
N ALA A 14 4.66 19.30 6.57
CA ALA A 14 4.79 17.87 6.78
C ALA A 14 5.55 17.22 5.61
N THR A 15 6.51 16.35 5.91
CA THR A 15 7.33 15.70 4.89
C THR A 15 7.12 14.19 4.92
N VAL A 16 6.84 13.60 3.76
CA VAL A 16 6.73 12.16 3.55
C VAL A 16 7.94 11.70 2.74
N GLU A 17 8.71 10.80 3.33
CA GLU A 17 9.81 10.07 2.70
C GLU A 17 9.44 8.59 2.65
N LEU A 18 9.53 7.99 1.48
CA LEU A 18 9.14 6.59 1.30
C LEU A 18 10.06 5.89 0.30
N ALA A 19 10.34 4.61 0.58
CA ALA A 19 10.89 3.66 -0.37
C ALA A 19 10.10 2.36 -0.29
N MET A 20 9.65 1.83 -1.43
CA MET A 20 8.89 0.59 -1.50
C MET A 20 9.19 -0.25 -2.73
N GLN A 21 8.93 -1.55 -2.61
CA GLN A 21 9.13 -2.53 -3.66
C GLN A 21 8.23 -3.75 -3.45
N TRP A 22 7.61 -4.23 -4.53
CA TRP A 22 7.03 -5.57 -4.60
C TRP A 22 8.12 -6.61 -4.87
N ASN A 23 8.11 -7.68 -4.08
CA ASN A 23 9.02 -8.82 -4.17
C ASN A 23 8.22 -10.13 -4.26
N ASP A 24 8.92 -11.27 -4.36
CA ASP A 24 8.29 -12.57 -4.58
C ASP A 24 7.73 -13.22 -3.30
N SER A 25 7.80 -12.55 -2.15
CA SER A 25 7.17 -13.05 -0.93
C SER A 25 5.65 -12.90 -0.96
N PHE A 26 5.01 -13.54 0.02
CA PHE A 26 3.56 -13.56 0.21
C PHE A 26 3.11 -12.69 1.39
N TYR A 27 4.01 -11.96 2.04
CA TYR A 27 3.69 -11.15 3.21
C TYR A 27 3.96 -9.67 2.97
N GLU A 28 3.14 -8.84 3.60
CA GLU A 28 3.32 -7.39 3.66
C GLU A 28 4.35 -7.06 4.74
N ASN A 29 5.33 -6.23 4.41
CA ASN A 29 6.30 -5.72 5.37
C ASN A 29 6.43 -4.20 5.26
N ILE A 30 5.67 -3.48 6.10
CA ILE A 30 5.70 -2.02 6.13
C ILE A 30 6.24 -1.56 7.47
N VAL A 31 7.38 -0.85 7.44
CA VAL A 31 7.97 -0.23 8.62
C VAL A 31 7.65 1.25 8.60
N CYS A 32 6.98 1.73 9.64
CA CYS A 32 6.56 3.11 9.75
C CYS A 32 7.37 3.87 10.80
N PHE A 33 7.71 5.11 10.45
CA PHE A 33 8.40 6.06 11.31
C PHE A 33 7.69 7.41 11.30
N THR A 34 7.72 8.09 12.45
CA THR A 34 7.28 9.47 12.61
C THR A 34 8.33 10.20 13.42
N ASN A 35 8.94 11.25 12.88
CA ASN A 35 10.04 12.00 13.47
C ASN A 35 11.17 11.08 13.99
N ASN A 36 11.60 10.13 13.16
CA ASN A 36 12.63 9.11 13.46
C ASN A 36 12.28 8.08 14.55
N ILE A 37 11.05 8.10 15.08
CA ILE A 37 10.57 7.10 16.05
C ILE A 37 9.80 6.03 15.28
N ARG A 38 10.10 4.75 15.52
CA ARG A 38 9.41 3.61 14.89
C ARG A 38 8.04 3.36 15.53
N GLN A 39 6.99 3.22 14.72
CA GLN A 39 5.65 2.81 15.17
C GLN A 39 5.44 1.33 14.89
N ARG A 40 5.51 0.47 15.91
CA ARG A 40 5.33 -0.98 15.77
C ARG A 40 3.92 -1.36 15.30
N ASP A 41 2.91 -0.61 15.76
CA ASP A 41 1.50 -0.86 15.47
C ASP A 41 0.99 0.03 14.33
N GLY A 42 1.88 0.77 13.67
CA GLY A 42 1.55 1.70 12.60
C GLY A 42 0.74 2.89 13.09
N GLY A 43 -0.43 3.14 12.49
CA GLY A 43 -1.30 4.25 12.85
C GLY A 43 -1.89 4.97 11.65
N SER A 44 -2.22 6.26 11.81
CA SER A 44 -2.91 7.07 10.78
C SER A 44 -2.16 7.13 9.44
N HIS A 45 -0.85 7.38 9.48
CA HIS A 45 0.03 7.32 8.31
C HIS A 45 0.00 5.97 7.55
N LEU A 46 0.11 4.83 8.26
CA LEU A 46 -0.01 3.50 7.64
C LEU A 46 -1.37 3.29 6.97
N GLN A 47 -2.46 3.75 7.60
CA GLN A 47 -3.79 3.67 6.99
C GLN A 47 -3.90 4.51 5.72
N GLY A 48 -3.34 5.73 5.72
CA GLY A 48 -3.27 6.60 4.55
C GLY A 48 -2.47 5.96 3.41
N TYR A 49 -1.30 5.39 3.73
CA TYR A 49 -0.49 4.64 2.77
C TYR A 49 -1.24 3.46 2.14
N ARG A 50 -1.86 2.59 2.96
CA ARG A 50 -2.59 1.43 2.45
C ARG A 50 -3.77 1.83 1.56
N SER A 51 -4.49 2.90 1.94
CA SER A 51 -5.56 3.50 1.13
C SER A 51 -5.03 3.98 -0.22
N ALA A 52 -3.95 4.76 -0.21
CA ALA A 52 -3.33 5.31 -1.41
C ALA A 52 -2.84 4.25 -2.39
N VAL A 53 -2.11 3.24 -1.91
CA VAL A 53 -1.60 2.14 -2.76
C VAL A 53 -2.75 1.38 -3.39
N THR A 54 -3.78 1.04 -2.61
CA THR A 54 -4.98 0.36 -3.11
C THR A 54 -5.63 1.19 -4.22
N ARG A 55 -5.88 2.48 -3.97
CA ARG A 55 -6.55 3.37 -4.94
C ARG A 55 -5.72 3.57 -6.21
N ALA A 56 -4.42 3.80 -6.08
CA ALA A 56 -3.52 4.01 -7.22
C ALA A 56 -3.46 2.78 -8.11
N ILE A 57 -3.28 1.59 -7.53
CA ILE A 57 -3.22 0.34 -8.29
C ILE A 57 -4.56 0.02 -8.95
N THR A 58 -5.68 0.14 -8.23
CA THR A 58 -7.01 -0.10 -8.82
C THR A 58 -7.27 0.85 -9.99
N LYS A 59 -6.94 2.14 -9.86
CA LYS A 59 -7.07 3.09 -10.96
C LYS A 59 -6.17 2.73 -12.14
N TYR A 60 -4.88 2.51 -11.90
CA TYR A 60 -3.92 2.19 -12.95
C TYR A 60 -4.31 0.90 -13.71
N THR A 61 -4.76 -0.14 -12.99
CA THR A 61 -5.25 -1.37 -13.63
C THR A 61 -6.48 -1.13 -14.48
N LYS A 62 -7.44 -0.34 -14.00
CA LYS A 62 -8.66 -0.04 -14.76
C LYS A 62 -8.36 0.73 -16.05
N ASP A 63 -7.45 1.69 -15.99
CA ASP A 63 -7.14 2.58 -17.12
C ASP A 63 -6.29 1.87 -18.18
N HIS A 64 -5.31 1.04 -17.77
CA HIS A 64 -4.34 0.43 -18.69
C HIS A 64 -4.61 -1.05 -19.01
N PHE A 65 -5.40 -1.74 -18.19
CA PHE A 65 -5.73 -3.15 -18.35
C PHE A 65 -7.25 -3.40 -18.25
N PRO A 66 -8.09 -2.72 -19.07
CA PRO A 66 -9.55 -2.79 -18.96
C PRO A 66 -10.15 -4.17 -19.27
N LYS A 67 -9.38 -5.07 -19.90
CA LYS A 67 -9.78 -6.47 -20.13
C LYS A 67 -9.61 -7.36 -18.89
N ASN A 68 -8.97 -6.82 -17.84
CA ASN A 68 -8.74 -7.54 -16.60
C ASN A 68 -9.98 -7.41 -15.70
N ASN A 69 -10.89 -8.38 -15.78
CA ASN A 69 -12.13 -8.43 -15.00
C ASN A 69 -11.95 -9.03 -13.60
N ILE A 70 -10.73 -8.99 -13.04
CA ILE A 70 -10.44 -9.53 -11.71
C ILE A 70 -10.73 -8.48 -10.65
N ASN A 71 -11.46 -8.88 -9.61
CA ASN A 71 -11.75 -7.99 -8.49
C ASN A 71 -10.61 -8.06 -7.47
N TYR A 72 -9.82 -7.00 -7.39
CA TYR A 72 -8.74 -6.85 -6.42
C TYR A 72 -9.26 -6.37 -5.08
N ASN A 73 -8.76 -6.95 -3.99
CA ASN A 73 -8.87 -6.35 -2.68
C ASN A 73 -7.52 -5.77 -2.24
N GLY A 74 -7.51 -5.09 -1.09
CA GLY A 74 -6.30 -4.48 -0.56
C GLY A 74 -5.22 -5.51 -0.19
N ASP A 75 -5.58 -6.72 0.20
CA ASP A 75 -4.62 -7.75 0.60
C ASP A 75 -3.88 -8.31 -0.62
N ASP A 76 -4.59 -8.53 -1.74
CA ASP A 76 -3.99 -8.93 -3.02
C ASP A 76 -2.95 -7.91 -3.49
N ILE A 77 -3.27 -6.62 -3.35
CA ILE A 77 -2.42 -5.52 -3.80
C ILE A 77 -1.15 -5.41 -2.94
N ARG A 78 -1.25 -5.71 -1.64
CA ARG A 78 -0.15 -5.57 -0.67
C ARG A 78 0.65 -6.85 -0.47
N GLU A 79 0.28 -7.94 -1.13
CA GLU A 79 1.05 -9.18 -1.08
C GLU A 79 2.45 -8.98 -1.66
N GLY A 80 3.47 -9.33 -0.88
CA GLY A 80 4.87 -9.16 -1.26
C GLY A 80 5.34 -7.71 -1.30
N LEU A 81 4.57 -6.77 -0.72
CA LEU A 81 4.94 -5.36 -0.65
C LEU A 81 5.82 -5.09 0.57
N SER A 82 7.05 -4.64 0.31
CA SER A 82 7.97 -4.13 1.33
C SER A 82 8.07 -2.62 1.22
N CYS A 83 7.98 -1.92 2.36
CA CYS A 83 8.01 -0.46 2.40
C CYS A 83 8.65 0.06 3.69
N VAL A 84 9.41 1.15 3.56
CA VAL A 84 9.78 2.01 4.67
C VAL A 84 9.11 3.37 4.46
N LEU A 85 8.27 3.75 5.42
CA LEU A 85 7.54 5.03 5.42
C LEU A 85 8.04 5.88 6.57
N SER A 86 8.59 7.05 6.27
CA SER A 86 9.03 8.05 7.24
C SER A 86 8.23 9.34 7.08
N LEU A 87 7.55 9.74 8.15
CA LEU A 87 6.79 10.98 8.22
C LEU A 87 7.52 11.96 9.15
N LYS A 88 7.76 13.19 8.68
CA LYS A 88 8.13 14.32 9.54
C LYS A 88 6.89 15.19 9.74
N LEU A 89 6.46 15.34 10.98
CA LEU A 89 5.23 16.05 11.34
C LEU A 89 5.50 16.99 12.52
N PRO A 90 5.08 18.27 12.47
CA PRO A 90 5.35 19.24 13.55
C PRO A 90 4.75 18.87 14.92
N ASP A 91 3.49 18.42 14.96
CA ASP A 91 2.76 18.11 16.20
C ASP A 91 2.16 16.68 16.17
N PRO A 92 2.99 15.62 16.24
CA PRO A 92 2.52 14.25 16.14
C PRO A 92 1.86 13.79 17.43
N LYS A 93 0.66 13.20 17.30
CA LYS A 93 -0.09 12.62 18.41
C LYS A 93 0.05 11.11 18.41
N PHE A 94 0.46 10.54 19.55
CA PHE A 94 0.62 9.10 19.74
C PHE A 94 -0.39 8.56 20.75
N ALA A 95 -0.78 7.28 20.60
CA ALA A 95 -1.74 6.64 21.49
C ALA A 95 -1.20 6.39 22.91
N SER A 96 0.13 6.33 23.06
CA SER A 96 0.82 5.99 24.31
C SER A 96 2.22 6.62 24.35
N GLN A 97 2.85 6.57 25.53
CA GLN A 97 4.24 7.01 25.74
C GLN A 97 5.26 6.16 24.96
N THR A 98 4.98 4.87 24.73
CA THR A 98 5.85 4.00 23.92
C THR A 98 5.84 4.38 22.44
N LYS A 99 4.89 5.23 22.01
CA LYS A 99 4.77 5.76 20.64
C LYS A 99 4.67 4.68 19.57
N ASP A 100 4.13 3.51 19.94
CA ASP A 100 3.95 2.38 19.01
C ASP A 100 2.89 2.66 17.94
N LYS A 101 1.98 3.60 18.19
CA LYS A 101 0.87 3.94 17.27
C LYS A 101 0.68 5.45 17.11
N LEU A 102 0.75 5.94 15.87
CA LEU A 102 0.40 7.32 15.51
C LEU A 102 -1.13 7.48 15.38
N VAL A 103 -1.69 8.50 16.02
CA VAL A 103 -3.14 8.80 16.00
C VAL A 103 -3.46 10.20 15.47
N SER A 104 -2.48 10.96 14.98
CA SER A 104 -2.67 12.21 14.24
C SER A 104 -3.61 12.02 13.04
N PRO A 105 -4.82 12.61 13.00
CA PRO A 105 -5.74 12.43 11.88
C PRO A 105 -5.21 13.03 10.56
N GLU A 106 -4.53 14.17 10.63
CA GLU A 106 -3.91 14.86 9.48
C GLU A 106 -2.88 13.99 8.77
N ALA A 107 -2.15 13.15 9.51
CA ALA A 107 -1.15 12.25 8.95
C ALA A 107 -1.75 11.26 7.94
N ARG A 108 -3.02 10.87 8.12
CA ARG A 108 -3.70 10.00 7.15
C ARG A 108 -3.86 10.71 5.81
N ALA A 109 -4.46 11.90 5.82
CA ALA A 109 -4.77 12.65 4.60
C ALA A 109 -3.50 13.06 3.84
N ILE A 110 -2.48 13.53 4.57
CA ILE A 110 -1.19 13.95 4.00
C ILE A 110 -0.51 12.77 3.29
N VAL A 111 -0.35 11.64 3.98
CA VAL A 111 0.30 10.46 3.40
C VAL A 111 -0.53 9.90 2.25
N GLU A 112 -1.86 9.86 2.39
CA GLU A 112 -2.73 9.32 1.34
C GLU A 112 -2.63 10.12 0.03
N GLY A 113 -2.65 11.46 0.13
CA GLY A 113 -2.53 12.34 -1.03
C GLY A 113 -1.18 12.19 -1.75
N ILE A 114 -0.08 12.35 -0.99
CA ILE A 114 1.28 12.31 -1.55
C ILE A 114 1.59 10.94 -2.17
N VAL A 115 1.30 9.85 -1.44
CA VAL A 115 1.62 8.50 -1.92
C VAL A 115 0.82 8.18 -3.18
N TYR A 116 -0.47 8.56 -3.23
CA TYR A 116 -1.30 8.30 -4.39
C TYR A 116 -0.76 9.03 -5.63
N GLU A 117 -0.48 10.32 -5.50
CA GLU A 117 0.04 11.14 -6.61
C GLU A 117 1.37 10.56 -7.13
N LYS A 118 2.34 10.35 -6.24
CA LYS A 118 3.68 9.89 -6.62
C LYS A 118 3.71 8.46 -7.14
N LEU A 119 2.84 7.58 -6.64
CA LEU A 119 2.72 6.23 -7.15
C LEU A 119 2.11 6.21 -8.55
N VAL A 120 1.03 6.97 -8.79
CA VAL A 120 0.44 7.09 -10.13
C VAL A 120 1.47 7.67 -11.10
N GLU A 121 2.12 8.77 -10.73
CA GLU A 121 3.20 9.37 -11.52
C GLU A 121 4.29 8.34 -11.88
N TRP A 122 4.76 7.56 -10.90
CA TRP A 122 5.79 6.56 -11.14
C TRP A 122 5.34 5.45 -12.10
N LEU A 123 4.10 4.98 -11.96
CA LEU A 123 3.52 3.94 -12.82
C LEU A 123 3.36 4.41 -14.26
N GLU A 124 2.88 5.63 -14.48
CA GLU A 124 2.73 6.24 -15.81
C GLU A 124 4.08 6.41 -16.52
N HIS A 125 5.13 6.77 -15.79
CA HIS A 125 6.47 6.91 -16.37
C HIS A 125 7.17 5.56 -16.60
N ARG A 126 6.70 4.46 -16.00
CA ARG A 126 7.34 3.12 -16.07
C ARG A 126 6.32 2.03 -16.38
N PRO A 127 5.68 2.06 -17.56
CA PRO A 127 4.60 1.13 -17.89
C PRO A 127 5.05 -0.33 -17.94
N SER A 128 6.30 -0.60 -18.35
CA SER A 128 6.87 -1.96 -18.38
C SER A 128 7.02 -2.56 -16.98
N GLU A 129 7.33 -1.74 -15.98
CA GLU A 129 7.41 -2.16 -14.58
C GLU A 129 6.03 -2.22 -13.93
N GLY A 130 5.17 -1.25 -14.21
CA GLY A 130 3.76 -1.28 -13.80
C GLY A 130 3.08 -2.57 -14.24
N LYS A 131 3.30 -3.03 -15.47
CA LYS A 131 2.78 -4.32 -15.95
C LYS A 131 3.24 -5.51 -15.11
N LYS A 132 4.50 -5.52 -14.65
CA LYS A 132 5.04 -6.59 -13.78
C LYS A 132 4.37 -6.58 -12.41
N ILE A 133 4.16 -5.39 -11.85
CA ILE A 133 3.47 -5.22 -10.57
C ILE A 133 2.02 -5.71 -10.68
N ILE A 134 1.29 -5.28 -11.72
CA ILE A 134 -0.10 -5.72 -11.93
C ILE A 134 -0.19 -7.22 -12.17
N ALA A 135 0.75 -7.82 -12.91
CA ALA A 135 0.79 -9.27 -13.11
C ALA A 135 0.90 -10.03 -11.78
N LYS A 136 1.85 -9.65 -10.91
CA LYS A 136 1.98 -10.26 -9.57
C LYS A 136 0.68 -10.14 -8.77
N ILE A 137 0.11 -8.93 -8.69
CA ILE A 137 -1.13 -8.69 -7.93
C ILE A 137 -2.30 -9.52 -8.50
N THR A 138 -2.31 -9.73 -9.82
CA THR A 138 -3.30 -10.57 -10.50
C THR A 138 -3.16 -12.04 -10.13
N GLU A 139 -1.94 -12.54 -10.01
CA GLU A 139 -1.67 -13.91 -9.53
C GLU A 139 -2.19 -14.11 -8.10
N SER A 140 -1.92 -13.16 -7.20
CA SER A 140 -2.42 -13.18 -5.81
C SER A 140 -3.95 -13.22 -5.76
N ALA A 141 -4.62 -12.36 -6.55
CA ALA A 141 -6.08 -12.31 -6.61
C ALA A 141 -6.70 -13.62 -7.16
N LEU A 142 -6.10 -14.21 -8.21
CA LEU A 142 -6.54 -15.49 -8.76
C LEU A 142 -6.37 -16.64 -7.76
N ALA A 143 -5.25 -16.67 -7.03
CA ALA A 143 -5.00 -17.66 -5.98
C ALA A 143 -6.06 -17.58 -4.87
N ARG A 144 -6.40 -16.35 -4.42
CA ARG A 144 -7.47 -16.13 -3.44
C ARG A 144 -8.83 -16.63 -3.95
N GLU A 145 -9.19 -16.32 -5.19
CA GLU A 145 -10.46 -16.78 -5.77
C GLU A 145 -10.53 -18.30 -5.91
N ALA A 146 -9.43 -18.94 -6.33
CA ALA A 146 -9.33 -20.39 -6.42
C ALA A 146 -9.50 -21.04 -5.04
N ALA A 147 -8.82 -20.52 -4.01
CA ALA A 147 -8.96 -20.99 -2.63
C ALA A 147 -10.39 -20.84 -2.10
N ARG A 148 -11.07 -19.72 -2.41
CA ARG A 148 -12.48 -19.51 -2.03
C ARG A 148 -13.39 -20.56 -2.68
N LYS A 149 -13.27 -20.78 -3.98
CA LYS A 149 -14.07 -21.78 -4.72
C LYS A 149 -13.86 -23.19 -4.19
N ALA A 150 -12.61 -23.57 -3.88
CA ALA A 150 -12.29 -24.88 -3.32
C ALA A 150 -12.97 -25.11 -1.96
N ARG A 151 -12.95 -24.12 -1.06
CA ARG A 151 -13.61 -24.19 0.25
C ARG A 151 -15.13 -24.33 0.13
N GLU A 152 -15.75 -23.61 -0.80
CA GLU A 152 -17.19 -23.68 -1.04
C GLU A 152 -17.64 -25.05 -1.58
N LEU A 153 -16.87 -25.65 -2.50
CA LEU A 153 -17.13 -26.99 -3.03
C LEU A 153 -17.08 -28.05 -1.92
N THR A 154 -16.10 -27.97 -1.03
CA THR A 154 -16.01 -28.89 0.12
C THR A 154 -17.20 -28.74 1.07
N ARG A 155 -17.60 -27.49 1.38
CA ARG A 155 -18.74 -27.22 2.27
C ARG A 155 -20.08 -27.71 1.71
N ARG A 156 -20.26 -27.63 0.38
CA ARG A 156 -21.48 -28.12 -0.30
C ARG A 156 -21.55 -29.64 -0.37
N LYS A 157 -20.42 -30.35 -0.36
CA LYS A 157 -20.38 -31.82 -0.38
C LYS A 157 -20.57 -32.44 1.01
N SER A 158 -20.36 -31.66 2.08
CA SER A 158 -20.52 -32.09 3.48
C SER A 158 -21.88 -31.74 4.10
N ALA A 159 -22.76 -31.08 3.34
CA ALA A 159 -24.13 -30.73 3.71
C ALA A 159 -25.11 -31.57 2.88
#